data_AF-A0A367GF56-F1
#
_entry.id   AF-A0A367GF56-F1
#
_cell.length_a   1.000
_cell.length_b   1.000
_cell.length_c   1.000
_cell.angle_alpha   90.00
_cell.angle_beta   90.00
_cell.angle_gamma   90.00
#
_symmetry.space_group_name_H-M   'P 1'
#
loop_
_entity.id
_entity.type
_entity.pdbx_description
1 polymer ?
#
loop_
_entity_poly.entity_id
_entity_poly.type
_entity_poly.pdbx_seq_one_letter_code
_entity_poly.pdbx_strand_id
1 'polypeptide(L)'
;MVKQTAGHDALGTFAPKFAELNDDVLFGEVWSREKQLSLRDRSIVTVTALMAQGLTDSSFKYHLETAKKNGVTGEEMAEILTHAAFYAGWPKAWAAFRMAKEVYAE
;
A
#
# COMPACT_ATOMS: atom_id res chain seq x y z
N MET A 1 14.10 -8.14 -6.67
CA MET A 1 12.78 -8.65 -7.09
C MET A 1 12.03 -9.07 -5.84
N VAL A 2 10.92 -8.42 -5.54
CA VAL A 2 10.08 -8.76 -4.38
C VAL A 2 9.45 -10.12 -4.67
N LYS A 3 9.76 -11.15 -3.87
CA LYS A 3 9.09 -12.45 -3.98
C LYS A 3 7.84 -12.42 -3.12
N GLN A 4 6.67 -12.39 -3.75
CA GLN A 4 5.36 -12.51 -3.11
C GLN A 4 4.75 -13.86 -3.50
N THR A 5 4.19 -14.59 -2.53
CA THR A 5 3.53 -15.89 -2.76
C THR A 5 2.14 -15.99 -2.13
N ALA A 6 1.68 -14.92 -1.46
CA ALA A 6 0.42 -14.95 -0.73
C ALA A 6 -0.79 -15.26 -1.63
N GLY A 7 -0.77 -14.85 -2.90
CA GLY A 7 -1.81 -15.15 -3.86
C GLY A 7 -1.89 -16.65 -4.13
N HIS A 8 -0.77 -17.26 -4.53
CA HIS A 8 -0.67 -18.70 -4.80
C HIS A 8 -0.97 -19.54 -3.56
N ASP A 9 -0.43 -19.15 -2.40
CA ASP A 9 -0.61 -19.88 -1.14
C ASP A 9 -2.07 -19.86 -0.66
N ALA A 10 -2.76 -18.72 -0.75
CA ALA A 10 -4.13 -18.58 -0.23
C ALA A 10 -5.21 -18.90 -1.27
N LEU A 11 -4.97 -18.63 -2.55
CA LEU A 11 -6.00 -18.65 -3.61
C LEU A 11 -5.65 -19.57 -4.78
N GLY A 12 -4.49 -20.24 -4.79
CA GLY A 12 -4.01 -21.02 -5.93
C GLY A 12 -4.98 -22.12 -6.41
N THR A 13 -5.82 -22.68 -5.53
CA THR A 13 -6.85 -23.66 -5.93
C THR A 13 -8.18 -23.00 -6.26
N PHE A 14 -8.59 -21.99 -5.49
CA PHE A 14 -9.92 -21.37 -5.61
C PHE A 14 -10.00 -20.36 -6.76
N ALA A 15 -8.98 -19.51 -6.91
CA ALA A 15 -8.89 -18.46 -7.92
C ALA A 15 -7.47 -18.42 -8.52
N PRO A 16 -7.02 -19.50 -9.20
CA PRO A 16 -5.64 -19.66 -9.67
C PRO A 16 -5.15 -18.49 -10.54
N LYS A 17 -6.02 -17.95 -11.40
CA LYS A 17 -5.62 -16.83 -12.26
C LYS A 17 -5.42 -15.53 -11.48
N PHE A 18 -6.22 -15.30 -10.44
CA PHE A 18 -6.04 -14.13 -9.59
C PHE A 18 -4.74 -14.25 -8.78
N ALA A 19 -4.45 -15.44 -8.24
CA ALA A 19 -3.20 -15.75 -7.56
C ALA A 19 -1.97 -15.45 -8.44
N GLU A 20 -1.96 -15.96 -9.68
CA GLU A 20 -0.91 -15.70 -10.68
C GLU A 20 -0.75 -14.20 -10.96
N LEU A 21 -1.84 -13.48 -11.23
CA LEU A 21 -1.78 -12.05 -11.52
C LEU A 21 -1.28 -11.23 -10.32
N ASN A 22 -1.60 -11.65 -9.10
CA ASN A 22 -1.11 -10.99 -7.89
C ASN A 22 0.39 -11.21 -7.71
N ASP A 23 0.83 -12.46 -7.70
CA ASP A 23 2.20 -12.79 -7.32
C ASP A 23 3.19 -12.53 -8.45
N ASP A 24 2.86 -12.99 -9.65
CA ASP A 24 3.78 -13.01 -10.78
C ASP A 24 3.76 -11.66 -11.52
N VAL A 25 2.57 -11.11 -11.79
CA VAL A 25 2.45 -9.87 -12.58
C VAL A 25 2.55 -8.63 -11.69
N LEU A 26 1.70 -8.49 -10.68
CA LEU A 26 1.68 -7.28 -9.85
C LEU A 26 3.00 -7.12 -9.10
N PHE A 27 3.41 -8.10 -8.29
CA PHE A 27 4.65 -8.00 -7.52
C PHE A 27 5.90 -8.40 -8.31
N GLY A 28 5.82 -9.49 -9.06
CA GLY A 28 6.94 -10.00 -9.85
C GLY A 28 7.37 -9.07 -10.99
N GLU A 29 6.42 -8.35 -11.62
CA GLU A 29 6.74 -7.41 -12.70
C GLU A 29 6.54 -5.95 -12.30
N VAL A 30 5.31 -5.49 -12.01
CA VAL A 30 4.99 -4.06 -11.91
C VAL A 30 5.71 -3.38 -10.74
N TRP A 31 5.68 -3.96 -9.55
CA TRP A 31 6.41 -3.43 -8.39
C TRP A 31 7.93 -3.58 -8.55
N SER A 32 8.41 -4.56 -9.33
CA SER A 32 9.83 -4.77 -9.59
C SER A 32 10.43 -3.80 -10.63
N ARG A 33 9.63 -2.92 -11.24
CA ARG A 33 10.07 -1.82 -12.15
C ARG A 33 10.65 -0.63 -11.37
N GLU A 34 11.66 -0.90 -10.55
CA GLU A 34 12.28 0.05 -9.61
C GLU A 34 13.14 1.11 -10.32
N LYS A 35 13.64 0.81 -11.53
CA LYS A 35 14.43 1.77 -12.32
C LYS A 35 13.63 3.00 -12.75
N GLN A 36 12.31 2.87 -12.90
CA GLN A 36 11.44 3.97 -13.35
C GLN A 36 10.74 4.68 -12.20
N LEU A 37 10.36 3.94 -11.15
CA LEU A 37 9.72 4.49 -9.96
C LEU A 37 10.08 3.58 -8.78
N SER A 38 10.65 4.18 -7.74
CA SER A 38 11.15 3.45 -6.57
C SER A 38 10.02 2.74 -5.81
N LEU A 39 10.35 1.70 -5.04
CA LEU A 39 9.39 1.06 -4.14
C LEU A 39 8.80 2.04 -3.12
N ARG A 40 9.61 3.01 -2.66
CA ARG A 40 9.17 4.10 -1.77
C ARG A 40 8.05 4.90 -2.42
N ASP A 41 8.26 5.40 -3.64
CA ASP A 41 7.27 6.26 -4.31
C ASP A 41 6.03 5.46 -4.75
N ARG A 42 6.20 4.20 -5.14
CA ARG A 42 5.06 3.29 -5.42
C ARG A 42 4.20 3.07 -4.19
N SER A 43 4.82 2.91 -3.02
CA SER A 43 4.09 2.81 -1.75
C SER A 43 3.29 4.08 -1.46
N ILE A 44 3.88 5.27 -1.68
CA ILE A 44 3.17 6.55 -1.51
C ILE A 44 1.95 6.63 -2.44
N VAL A 45 2.12 6.33 -3.72
CA VAL A 45 1.01 6.34 -4.70
C VAL A 45 -0.08 5.34 -4.31
N THR A 46 0.31 4.15 -3.85
CA THR A 46 -0.66 3.10 -3.47
C THR A 46 -1.45 3.50 -2.24
N VAL A 47 -0.78 3.98 -1.18
CA VAL A 47 -1.46 4.42 0.06
C VAL A 47 -2.42 5.57 -0.23
N THR A 48 -1.99 6.57 -1.00
CA THR A 48 -2.87 7.71 -1.34
C THR A 48 -4.08 7.29 -2.17
N ALA A 49 -3.91 6.37 -3.13
CA ALA A 49 -5.01 5.82 -3.92
C ALA A 49 -6.03 5.06 -3.05
N LEU A 50 -5.56 4.19 -2.15
CA LEU A 50 -6.43 3.41 -1.26
C LEU A 50 -7.18 4.31 -0.27
N MET A 51 -6.50 5.30 0.32
CA MET A 51 -7.15 6.31 1.15
C MET A 51 -8.22 7.06 0.35
N ALA A 52 -7.93 7.45 -0.90
CA ALA A 52 -8.88 8.18 -1.74
C ALA A 52 -10.13 7.36 -2.07
N GLN A 53 -10.01 6.04 -2.17
CA GLN A 53 -11.15 5.12 -2.30
C GLN A 53 -11.93 4.95 -0.99
N GLY A 54 -11.38 5.38 0.15
CA GLY A 54 -11.98 5.21 1.48
C GLY A 54 -11.72 3.82 2.07
N LEU A 55 -10.71 3.09 1.58
CA LEU A 55 -10.35 1.78 2.09
C LEU A 55 -9.58 1.91 3.40
N THR A 56 -10.13 1.32 4.46
CA THR A 56 -9.58 1.39 5.83
C THR A 56 -9.73 0.03 6.51
N ASP A 57 -9.18 -1.00 5.86
CA ASP A 57 -9.15 -2.38 6.34
C ASP A 57 -7.71 -2.94 6.34
N SER A 58 -7.55 -4.25 6.54
CA SER A 58 -6.23 -4.88 6.60
C SER A 58 -5.38 -4.66 5.34
N SER A 59 -5.99 -4.45 4.16
CA SER A 59 -5.26 -4.14 2.93
C SER A 59 -4.59 -2.77 3.02
N PHE A 60 -5.27 -1.77 3.57
CA PHE A 60 -4.71 -0.44 3.77
C PHE A 60 -3.57 -0.47 4.80
N LYS A 61 -3.74 -1.23 5.89
CA LYS A 61 -2.69 -1.42 6.91
C LYS A 61 -1.43 -2.04 6.30
N TYR A 62 -1.59 -3.09 5.50
CA TYR A 62 -0.48 -3.76 4.81
C TYR A 62 0.32 -2.78 3.93
N HIS A 63 -0.36 -1.88 3.20
CA HIS A 63 0.34 -0.90 2.36
C HIS A 63 1.01 0.22 3.16
N LEU A 64 0.48 0.61 4.33
CA LEU A 64 1.18 1.49 5.26
C LEU A 64 2.45 0.83 5.81
N GLU A 65 2.38 -0.42 6.25
CA GLU A 65 3.54 -1.18 6.75
C GLU A 65 4.60 -1.36 5.65
N THR A 66 4.14 -1.62 4.42
CA THR A 66 5.01 -1.71 3.24
C THR A 66 5.66 -0.36 2.93
N ALA A 67 4.93 0.75 3.04
CA ALA A 67 5.50 2.10 2.88
C ALA A 67 6.59 2.39 3.91
N LYS A 68 6.35 2.06 5.18
CA LYS A 68 7.34 2.16 6.26
C LYS A 68 8.59 1.33 5.96
N LYS A 69 8.41 0.07 5.57
CA LYS A 69 9.51 -0.84 5.19
C LYS A 69 10.32 -0.31 4.00
N ASN A 70 9.66 0.35 3.05
CA ASN A 70 10.30 0.96 1.87
C ASN A 70 10.88 2.36 2.16
N GLY A 71 10.93 2.79 3.42
CA GLY A 71 11.63 4.00 3.85
C GLY A 71 10.81 5.29 3.84
N VAL A 72 9.48 5.22 3.73
CA VAL A 72 8.62 6.40 3.99
C VAL A 72 8.53 6.60 5.49
N THR A 73 8.97 7.75 6.00
CA THR A 73 8.96 8.05 7.44
C THR A 73 7.53 8.31 7.95
N GLY A 74 7.35 8.27 9.27
CA GLY A 74 6.07 8.65 9.89
C GLY A 74 5.70 10.11 9.63
N GLU A 75 6.68 11.01 9.66
CA GLU A 75 6.52 12.42 9.34
C GLU A 75 6.09 12.62 7.88
N GLU A 76 6.77 11.96 6.94
CA GLU A 76 6.42 12.02 5.51
C GLU A 76 5.01 11.48 5.27
N MET A 77 4.67 10.33 5.87
CA MET A 77 3.33 9.76 5.73
C MET A 77 2.26 10.69 6.30
N ALA A 78 2.53 11.34 7.44
CA ALA A 78 1.60 12.30 8.02
C ALA A 78 1.34 13.49 7.10
N GLU A 79 2.39 14.06 6.48
CA GLU A 79 2.27 15.15 5.51
C GLU A 79 1.55 14.71 4.23
N ILE A 80 1.86 13.52 3.72
CA ILE A 80 1.21 12.95 2.52
C ILE A 80 -0.30 12.81 2.74
N LEU A 81 -0.72 12.20 3.86
CA LEU A 81 -2.15 12.01 4.17
C LEU A 81 -2.85 13.34 4.45
N THR A 82 -2.16 14.29 5.10
CA THR A 82 -2.67 15.66 5.32
C THR A 82 -2.92 16.36 3.99
N HIS A 83 -1.97 16.30 3.06
CA HIS A 83 -2.12 16.89 1.73
C HIS A 83 -3.26 16.21 0.94
N ALA A 84 -3.29 14.87 0.94
CA ALA A 84 -4.34 14.10 0.27
C ALA A 84 -5.74 14.39 0.83
N ALA A 85 -5.87 14.76 2.10
CA ALA A 85 -7.16 15.08 2.72
C ALA A 85 -7.92 16.21 2.01
N PHE A 86 -7.20 17.20 1.46
CA PHE A 86 -7.80 18.30 0.69
C PHE A 86 -8.44 17.84 -0.63
N TYR A 87 -7.93 16.76 -1.22
CA TYR A 87 -8.37 16.26 -2.52
C TYR A 87 -9.29 15.03 -2.41
N ALA A 88 -9.12 14.23 -1.35
CA ALA A 88 -9.84 12.98 -1.14
C ALA A 88 -10.98 13.09 -0.11
N GLY A 89 -10.95 14.12 0.74
CA GLY A 89 -11.94 14.41 1.76
C GLY A 89 -11.50 14.08 3.19
N TRP A 90 -11.87 14.95 4.12
CA TRP A 90 -11.49 14.90 5.55
C TRP A 90 -11.88 13.60 6.28
N PRO A 91 -13.09 13.03 6.10
CA PRO A 91 -13.47 11.79 6.79
C PRO A 91 -12.56 10.60 6.45
N LYS A 92 -12.12 10.50 5.19
CA LYS A 92 -11.21 9.44 4.74
C LYS A 92 -9.82 9.61 5.37
N ALA A 93 -9.36 10.86 5.48
CA ALA A 93 -8.10 11.17 6.15
C ALA A 93 -8.12 10.77 7.62
N TRP A 94 -9.18 11.11 8.37
CA TRP A 94 -9.34 10.69 9.76
C TRP A 94 -9.27 9.19 9.94
N ALA A 95 -9.89 8.43 9.03
CA ALA A 95 -9.86 6.98 9.09
C ALA A 95 -8.46 6.43 8.74
N ALA A 96 -7.79 6.99 7.73
CA ALA A 96 -6.41 6.64 7.40
C ALA A 96 -5.43 6.93 8.54
N PHE A 97 -5.54 8.10 9.19
CA PHE A 97 -4.67 8.49 10.30
C PHE A 97 -4.76 7.57 11.51
N ARG A 98 -5.93 7.01 11.81
CA ARG A 98 -6.05 6.01 12.90
C ARG A 98 -5.13 4.81 12.64
N MET A 99 -5.12 4.31 11.41
CA MET A 99 -4.30 3.16 11.02
C MET A 99 -2.83 3.54 10.85
N ALA A 100 -2.54 4.73 10.28
CA ALA A 100 -1.17 5.22 10.15
C ALA A 100 -0.50 5.37 11.53
N LYS A 101 -1.22 5.88 12.53
CA LYS A 101 -0.73 5.92 13.91
C LYS A 101 -0.37 4.54 14.44
N GLU A 102 -1.17 3.50 14.19
CA GLU A 102 -0.82 2.14 14.66
C GLU A 102 0.46 1.59 14.03
N VAL A 103 0.72 1.92 12.75
CA VAL A 103 1.87 1.40 12.00
C VAL A 103 3.14 2.20 12.31
N TYR A 104 3.02 3.52 12.46
CA TYR A 104 4.13 4.44 12.64
C TYR A 104 4.39 4.85 14.08
N ALA A 105 3.48 4.56 15.01
CA ALA A 105 3.76 4.73 16.42
C ALA A 105 4.99 3.89 16.79
N GLU A 106 5.99 4.59 17.32
CA GLU A 106 6.91 4.04 18.31
C GLU A 106 6.20 3.98 19.66
#